data_AF-A0A949LBF5-F1
#
_entry.id   AF-A0A949LBF5-F1
#
_cell.length_a   1.000
_cell.length_b   1.000
_cell.length_c   1.000
_cell.angle_alpha   90.00
_cell.angle_beta   90.00
_cell.angle_gamma   90.00
#
_symmetry.space_group_name_H-M   'P 1'
#
loop_
_entity.id
_entity.type
_entity.pdbx_description
1 polymer ?
#
loop_
_entity_poly.entity_id
_entity_poly.type
_entity_poly.pdbx_seq_one_letter_code
_entity_poly.pdbx_strand_id
1 'polypeptide(L)'
;HAELEYEGSCAIDGDMLDMAGIREYEQIQIYNLNNGERFTTYAIRGESGSRMISVNGAAAHKATVGDRVIICAYAEYSTAELINFKPRLIYLGPDNEITRSSNAIPVQVA
;
A
#
# COMPACT_ATOMS: atom_id res chain seq x y z
N HIS A 1 -10.59 5.51 -8.86
CA HIS A 1 -10.45 6.16 -10.17
C HIS A 1 -9.18 5.60 -10.83
N ALA A 2 -9.06 5.57 -12.15
CA ALA A 2 -7.87 5.08 -12.84
C ALA A 2 -7.69 5.89 -14.13
N GLU A 3 -6.66 6.72 -14.18
CA GLU A 3 -6.36 7.59 -15.32
C GLU A 3 -5.18 7.00 -16.11
N LEU A 4 -5.44 6.53 -17.34
CA LEU A 4 -4.49 5.74 -18.13
C LEU A 4 -3.29 6.56 -18.66
N GLU A 5 -3.45 7.87 -18.80
CA GLU A 5 -2.38 8.79 -19.25
C GLU A 5 -1.65 9.49 -18.10
N TYR A 6 -2.03 9.19 -16.85
CA TYR A 6 -1.38 9.72 -15.67
C TYR A 6 -0.08 8.96 -15.38
N GLU A 7 0.87 9.62 -14.72
CA GLU A 7 2.14 9.00 -14.31
C GLU A 7 1.86 7.69 -13.56
N GLY A 8 2.39 6.56 -14.04
CA GLY A 8 1.98 5.17 -13.73
C GLY A 8 2.21 4.68 -12.29
N SER A 9 1.67 5.42 -11.34
CA SER A 9 1.86 5.40 -9.90
C SER A 9 0.62 4.89 -9.15
N CYS A 10 0.70 4.85 -7.83
CA CYS A 10 -0.46 4.67 -6.96
C CYS A 10 -0.63 5.89 -6.04
N ALA A 11 -1.70 6.66 -6.22
CA ALA A 11 -2.05 7.72 -5.27
C ALA A 11 -2.76 7.10 -4.06
N ILE A 12 -2.26 7.40 -2.86
CA ILE A 12 -2.72 6.81 -1.60
C ILE A 12 -3.04 7.94 -0.63
N ASP A 13 -4.15 7.84 0.09
CA ASP A 13 -4.51 8.76 1.18
C ASP A 13 -3.29 9.04 2.08
N GLY A 14 -3.00 10.33 2.28
CA GLY A 14 -1.89 10.79 3.09
C GLY A 14 -1.87 10.24 4.51
N ASP A 15 -3.03 10.09 5.15
CA ASP A 15 -3.13 9.57 6.52
C ASP A 15 -2.74 8.09 6.58
N MET A 16 -3.04 7.33 5.52
CA MET A 16 -2.63 5.93 5.39
C MET A 16 -1.13 5.82 5.14
N LEU A 17 -0.55 6.69 4.29
CA LEU A 17 0.90 6.75 4.08
C LEU A 17 1.64 7.03 5.39
N ASP A 18 1.21 8.04 6.15
CA ASP A 18 1.83 8.43 7.41
C ASP A 18 1.74 7.33 8.47
N MET A 19 0.59 6.65 8.53
CA MET A 19 0.38 5.53 9.45
C MET A 19 1.18 4.27 9.04
N ALA A 20 1.40 4.05 7.74
CA ALA A 20 2.17 2.91 7.22
C ALA A 20 3.67 3.21 7.22
N GLY A 21 4.06 4.48 7.30
CA GLY A 21 5.44 4.91 7.16
C GLY A 21 5.95 4.86 5.72
N ILE A 22 5.05 4.84 4.74
CA ILE A 22 5.39 4.89 3.32
C ILE A 22 5.56 6.35 2.92
N ARG A 23 6.68 6.69 2.27
CA ARG A 23 6.97 8.05 1.82
C ARG A 23 6.44 8.30 0.41
N GLU A 24 6.17 9.56 0.12
CA GLU A 24 5.92 9.98 -1.26
C GLU A 24 7.14 9.66 -2.13
N TYR A 25 6.89 9.19 -3.34
CA TYR A 25 7.88 8.68 -4.31
C TYR A 25 8.62 7.42 -3.88
N GLU A 26 8.25 6.78 -2.77
CA GLU A 26 8.82 5.50 -2.38
C GLU A 26 8.33 4.38 -3.30
N GLN A 27 9.24 3.47 -3.65
CA GLN A 27 8.90 2.27 -4.38
C GLN A 27 8.01 1.36 -3.54
N ILE A 28 6.87 0.98 -4.10
CA ILE A 28 5.91 0.07 -3.48
C ILE A 28 5.66 -1.13 -4.38
N GLN A 29 5.32 -2.26 -3.77
CA GLN A 29 4.72 -3.39 -4.46
C GLN A 29 3.24 -3.50 -4.13
N ILE A 30 2.45 -3.80 -5.16
CA ILE A 30 1.00 -4.00 -5.07
C ILE A 30 0.69 -5.46 -5.41
N TYR A 31 -0.03 -6.12 -4.52
CA TYR A 31 -0.51 -7.50 -4.68
C TYR A 31 -2.03 -7.48 -4.77
N ASN A 32 -2.57 -7.80 -5.94
CA ASN A 32 -4.01 -7.78 -6.17
C ASN A 32 -4.60 -9.15 -5.84
N LEU A 33 -5.49 -9.18 -4.84
CA LEU A 33 -6.13 -10.42 -4.36
C LEU A 33 -7.18 -10.94 -5.35
N ASN A 34 -7.75 -10.07 -6.17
CA ASN A 34 -8.85 -10.42 -7.05
C ASN A 34 -8.36 -11.14 -8.31
N ASN A 35 -7.22 -10.72 -8.87
CA ASN A 35 -6.70 -11.27 -10.13
C ASN A 35 -5.31 -11.92 -10.01
N GLY A 36 -4.66 -11.84 -8.84
CA GLY A 36 -3.35 -12.44 -8.59
C GLY A 36 -2.16 -11.65 -9.15
N GLU A 37 -2.38 -10.51 -9.79
CA GLU A 37 -1.30 -9.65 -10.29
C GLU A 37 -0.41 -9.16 -9.14
N ARG A 38 0.89 -9.12 -9.43
CA ARG A 38 1.92 -8.58 -8.54
C ARG A 38 2.79 -7.64 -9.35
N PHE A 39 2.91 -6.40 -8.90
CA PHE A 39 3.65 -5.39 -9.66
C PHE A 39 4.26 -4.34 -8.75
N THR A 40 5.28 -3.68 -9.29
CA THR A 40 6.04 -2.62 -8.62
C THR A 40 5.72 -1.29 -9.25
N THR A 41 5.57 -0.26 -8.43
CA THR A 41 5.43 1.15 -8.84
C THR A 41 5.93 2.05 -7.70
N TYR A 42 5.53 3.32 -7.65
CA TYR A 42 5.82 4.26 -6.57
C TYR A 42 4.53 4.88 -6.02
N ALA A 43 4.61 5.33 -4.76
CA ALA A 43 3.51 6.01 -4.08
C ALA A 43 3.46 7.50 -4.44
N ILE A 44 2.27 8.04 -4.68
CA ILE A 44 1.99 9.47 -4.72
C ILE A 44 1.09 9.80 -3.53
N ARG A 45 1.31 10.96 -2.89
CA ARG A 45 0.45 11.40 -1.80
C ARG A 45 -0.86 11.92 -2.36
N GLY A 46 -1.95 11.28 -1.97
CA GLY A 46 -3.32 11.74 -2.17
C GLY A 46 -3.78 12.71 -1.08
N GLU A 47 -4.99 13.24 -1.24
CA GLU A 47 -5.62 14.09 -0.23
C GLU A 47 -5.82 13.32 1.07
N SER A 48 -5.36 13.87 2.20
CA SER A 48 -5.51 13.27 3.52
C SER A 48 -6.98 13.12 3.92
N GLY A 49 -7.35 11.94 4.41
CA GLY A 49 -8.70 11.61 4.84
C GLY A 49 -9.67 11.25 3.69
N SER A 50 -9.22 11.29 2.43
CA SER A 50 -10.01 10.94 1.25
C SER A 50 -10.34 9.45 1.13
N ARG A 51 -9.58 8.60 1.85
CA ARG A 51 -9.58 7.13 1.78
C ARG A 51 -9.23 6.58 0.40
N MET A 52 -8.58 7.38 -0.44
CA MET A 52 -8.30 7.02 -1.81
C MET A 52 -7.19 5.97 -1.92
N ILE A 53 -7.38 5.04 -2.85
CA ILE A 53 -6.36 4.18 -3.44
C ILE A 53 -6.60 4.25 -4.95
N SER A 54 -5.72 4.93 -5.68
CA SER A 54 -5.88 5.18 -7.12
C SER A 54 -4.68 4.62 -7.86
N VAL A 55 -4.87 3.48 -8.53
CA VAL A 55 -3.86 2.86 -9.39
C VAL A 55 -3.99 3.47 -10.79
N ASN A 56 -2.94 4.17 -11.22
CA ASN A 56 -2.98 5.03 -12.41
C ASN A 56 -1.98 4.57 -13.49
N GLY A 57 -2.09 5.15 -14.69
CA GLY A 57 -1.23 4.91 -15.83
C GLY A 57 -1.18 3.45 -16.25
N ALA A 58 0.02 2.97 -16.61
CA ALA A 58 0.23 1.57 -17.02
C ALA A 58 -0.18 0.55 -15.93
N ALA A 59 -0.14 0.93 -14.65
CA ALA A 59 -0.57 0.05 -13.55
C ALA A 59 -2.09 -0.18 -13.52
N ALA A 60 -2.89 0.71 -14.13
CA ALA A 60 -4.34 0.55 -14.23
C ALA A 60 -4.77 -0.73 -14.99
N HIS A 61 -3.90 -1.28 -15.84
CA HIS A 61 -4.16 -2.58 -16.49
C HIS A 61 -4.14 -3.76 -15.50
N LYS A 62 -3.59 -3.57 -14.30
CA LYS A 62 -3.37 -4.63 -13.31
C LYS A 62 -4.36 -4.59 -12.13
N ALA A 63 -5.20 -3.56 -12.07
CA ALA A 63 -6.20 -3.40 -11.02
C ALA A 63 -7.44 -2.68 -11.53
N THR A 64 -8.61 -3.14 -11.11
CA THR A 64 -9.90 -2.49 -11.40
C THR A 64 -10.48 -1.88 -10.13
N VAL A 65 -11.31 -0.84 -10.26
CA VAL A 65 -12.05 -0.28 -9.13
C VAL A 65 -12.85 -1.39 -8.43
N GLY A 66 -12.68 -1.51 -7.11
CA GLY A 66 -13.29 -2.56 -6.29
C GLY A 66 -12.39 -3.76 -6.01
N ASP A 67 -11.23 -3.86 -6.67
CA ASP A 67 -10.24 -4.87 -6.33
C ASP A 67 -9.65 -4.64 -4.94
N ARG A 68 -9.42 -5.74 -4.22
CA ARG A 68 -8.73 -5.72 -2.94
C ARG A 68 -7.24 -5.89 -3.20
N VAL A 69 -6.46 -4.95 -2.69
CA VAL A 69 -5.00 -4.94 -2.86
C VAL A 69 -4.27 -4.92 -1.53
N ILE A 70 -3.06 -5.47 -1.51
CA ILE A 70 -2.06 -5.24 -0.47
C ILE A 70 -1.00 -4.33 -1.06
N ILE A 71 -0.67 -3.24 -0.38
CA ILE A 71 0.40 -2.33 -0.75
C ILE A 71 1.50 -2.44 0.30
N CYS A 72 2.75 -2.60 -0.14
CA CYS A 72 3.89 -2.75 0.75
C CYS A 72 5.11 -1.99 0.24
N ALA A 73 5.84 -1.41 1.18
CA ALA A 73 7.18 -0.85 0.96
C ALA A 73 8.18 -1.72 1.74
N TYR A 74 9.40 -1.79 1.20
CA TYR A 74 10.51 -2.52 1.80
C TYR A 74 11.68 -1.57 1.98
N ALA A 75 12.42 -1.75 3.07
CA ALA A 75 13.65 -1.02 3.31
C ALA A 75 14.76 -2.00 3.68
N GLU A 76 15.99 -1.60 3.36
CA GLU A 76 17.19 -2.30 3.81
C GLU A 76 17.55 -1.81 5.21
N TYR A 77 17.94 -2.76 6.06
CA TYR A 77 18.34 -2.51 7.44
C TYR A 77 19.63 -3.25 7.74
N SER A 78 20.48 -2.63 8.55
CA SER A 78 21.56 -3.32 9.23
C SER A 78 21.02 -4.30 10.29
N THR A 79 21.84 -5.27 10.67
CA THR A 79 21.50 -6.21 11.75
C THR A 79 21.19 -5.50 13.06
N ALA A 80 21.88 -4.40 13.36
CA ALA A 80 21.64 -3.61 14.57
C ALA A 80 20.28 -2.91 14.56
N GLU A 81 19.86 -2.38 13.41
CA GLU A 81 18.53 -1.75 13.25
C GLU A 81 17.42 -2.79 13.35
N LEU A 82 17.63 -4.00 12.82
CA LEU A 82 16.64 -5.09 12.85
C LEU A 82 16.28 -5.56 14.26
N ILE A 83 17.15 -5.39 15.26
CA ILE A 83 16.86 -5.78 16.66
C ILE A 83 15.60 -5.10 17.18
N ASN A 84 15.39 -3.84 16.81
CA ASN A 84 14.25 -3.03 17.27
C ASN A 84 13.21 -2.80 16.17
N PHE A 85 13.46 -3.30 14.96
CA PHE A 85 12.54 -3.12 13.85
C PHE A 85 11.20 -3.80 14.14
N LYS A 86 10.12 -3.06 13.88
CA LYS A 86 8.78 -3.63 13.80
C LYS A 86 8.10 -3.08 12.54
N PRO A 87 7.43 -3.92 11.74
CA PRO A 87 6.68 -3.43 10.59
C PRO A 87 5.52 -2.55 11.05
N ARG A 88 5.04 -1.69 10.15
CA ARG A 88 3.82 -0.90 10.36
C ARG A 88 2.72 -1.49 9.49
N LEU A 89 1.72 -2.10 10.12
CA LEU A 89 0.63 -2.79 9.44
C LEU A 89 -0.66 -2.01 9.65
N ILE A 90 -1.37 -1.71 8.57
CA ILE A 90 -2.71 -1.11 8.59
C ILE A 90 -3.68 -2.09 7.94
N TYR A 91 -4.83 -2.28 8.56
CA TYR A 91 -5.90 -3.12 8.03
C TYR A 91 -7.11 -2.27 7.71
N LEU A 92 -7.54 -2.35 6.46
CA LEU A 92 -8.68 -1.61 5.93
C LEU A 92 -9.91 -2.50 5.87
N GLY A 93 -11.06 -1.94 6.22
CA GLY A 93 -12.39 -2.53 6.08
C GLY A 93 -13.07 -2.09 4.78
N PRO A 94 -14.41 -2.22 4.69
CA PRO A 94 -15.19 -1.61 3.62
C PRO A 94 -14.91 -0.11 3.50
N ASP A 95 -15.05 0.44 2.29
CA ASP A 95 -14.83 1.86 1.98
C ASP A 95 -13.47 2.40 2.45
N ASN A 96 -12.46 1.52 2.48
CA ASN A 96 -11.10 1.79 2.94
C ASN A 96 -11.04 2.38 4.36
N GLU A 97 -12.03 2.10 5.22
CA GLU A 97 -11.98 2.53 6.62
C GLU A 97 -10.84 1.83 7.35
N ILE A 98 -10.03 2.59 8.09
CA ILE A 98 -8.97 2.03 8.93
C ILE A 98 -9.61 1.32 10.12
N THR A 99 -9.55 -0.01 10.14
CA THR A 99 -10.16 -0.83 11.21
C THR A 99 -9.21 -1.10 12.36
N ARG A 100 -7.92 -1.27 12.07
CA ARG A 100 -6.87 -1.46 13.08
C ARG A 100 -5.47 -1.27 12.49
N SER A 101 -4.51 -1.05 13.37
CA SER A 101 -3.08 -1.11 13.08
C SER A 101 -2.38 -2.15 13.96
N SER A 102 -1.29 -2.73 13.47
CA SER A 102 -0.45 -3.67 14.23
C SER A 102 1.02 -3.49 13.86
N ASN A 103 1.89 -4.05 14.68
CA ASN A 103 3.32 -4.16 14.40
C ASN A 103 3.82 -5.62 14.42
N ALA A 104 2.90 -6.57 14.43
CA ALA A 104 3.15 -8.00 14.37
C ALA A 104 2.01 -8.73 13.65
N ILE A 105 2.35 -9.82 12.98
CA ILE A 105 1.39 -10.80 12.44
C ILE A 105 1.46 -12.03 13.36
N PRO A 106 0.32 -12.54 13.87
CA PRO A 106 0.32 -13.76 14.67
C PRO A 106 0.98 -14.93 13.94
N VAL A 107 1.64 -15.80 14.69
CA VAL A 107 2.20 -17.06 14.16
C VAL A 107 1.06 -17.89 13.59
N GLN A 108 1.19 -18.29 12.33
CA GLN A 108 0.25 -19.23 11.72
C GLN A 108 0.49 -20.61 12.32
N VAL A 109 -0.53 -21.15 12.96
CA VAL A 109 -0.56 -22.53 13.47
C VAL A 109 -1.12 -23.46 12.40
N ALA A 110 -0.68 -24.72 12.40
CA ALA A 110 -1.15 -25.76 11.49
C ALA A 110 -2.57 -26.25 11.85
#